data_AF-A0A971RUY6-F1
#
_entry.id   AF-A0A971RUY6-F1
#
_cell.length_a   1.000
_cell.length_b   1.000
_cell.length_c   1.000
_cell.angle_alpha   90.00
_cell.angle_beta   90.00
_cell.angle_gamma   90.00
#
_symmetry.space_group_name_H-M   'P 1'
#
loop_
_entity.id
_entity.type
_entity.pdbx_description
1 polymer ?
#
loop_
_entity_poly.entity_id
_entity_poly.type
_entity_poly.pdbx_seq_one_letter_code
_entity_poly.pdbx_strand_id
1 'polypeptide(L)'
;MLGTLTSGGQLWYKISYQGQEAFLLGKVARQMSAQEYQDYLDKQSPSPTPAPTPTPPPEDMSQTAITTMSSVIIRSAPGSNSRNLAIIYRQGTVVALRGETGKVGTETWYAVRASGINGWIRGDLLRVLTKLEEQMLRDTGDPDAPKPASYRTLSLGITGEDVTRLQNELIRRGLFTGSATGTYDSGTAEAVKAFQRANKLTVDGIAGSQTQHKLYGTVPEDTYTPGGGSTVTPTLYPVELVDWYKGDINTFWGRGETAVLTDVASGISLRVRRWAGGYHVDGEPLTSADTAALARIYGVKTAQDILERNLYQRRPVWITLKGRSFAASLYGVPHNYPDGDTIPNNDFNGQLCVHFYNSRVHTSGNVDANHMKAIQRAYDVAPSRK
;
A
#
# COMPACT_ATOMS: atom_id res chain seq x y z
N MET A 1 18.04 -25.88 -29.94
CA MET A 1 16.99 -25.33 -30.82
C MET A 1 16.66 -26.40 -31.86
N LEU A 2 15.40 -26.81 -32.02
CA LEU A 2 15.03 -27.92 -32.93
C LEU A 2 14.96 -27.50 -34.41
N GLY A 3 15.31 -26.25 -34.73
CA GLY A 3 15.36 -25.71 -36.09
C GLY A 3 14.24 -24.69 -36.39
N THR A 4 14.31 -24.09 -37.58
CA THR A 4 13.28 -23.17 -38.10
C THR A 4 12.85 -23.60 -39.50
N LEU A 5 11.63 -23.25 -39.89
CA LEU A 5 11.07 -23.55 -41.21
C LEU A 5 10.28 -22.33 -41.72
N THR A 6 10.44 -22.00 -43.01
CA THR A 6 9.60 -20.97 -43.66
C THR A 6 8.62 -21.64 -44.60
N SER A 7 7.32 -21.41 -44.41
CA SER A 7 6.24 -21.97 -45.24
C SER A 7 5.08 -21.00 -45.34
N GLY A 8 4.48 -20.87 -46.53
CA GLY A 8 3.41 -19.90 -46.82
C GLY A 8 3.84 -18.44 -46.61
N GLY A 9 5.13 -18.13 -46.75
CA GLY A 9 5.69 -16.79 -46.52
C GLY A 9 5.86 -16.41 -45.05
N GLN A 10 5.65 -17.35 -44.11
CA GLN A 10 5.79 -17.11 -42.68
C GLN A 10 6.87 -18.00 -42.06
N LEU A 11 7.62 -17.46 -41.10
CA LEU A 11 8.60 -18.19 -40.31
C LEU A 11 7.90 -19.00 -39.22
N TRP A 12 8.32 -20.24 -39.01
CA TRP A 12 7.85 -21.14 -37.96
C TRP A 12 9.03 -21.69 -37.16
N TYR A 13 8.89 -21.72 -35.85
CA TYR A 13 9.85 -22.33 -34.94
C TYR A 13 9.43 -23.76 -34.65
N LYS A 14 10.36 -24.72 -34.78
CA LYS A 14 10.13 -26.08 -34.31
C LYS A 14 10.28 -26.11 -32.80
N ILE A 15 9.24 -26.57 -32.10
CA ILE A 15 9.17 -26.64 -30.64
C ILE A 15 8.90 -28.08 -30.19
N SER A 16 9.24 -28.37 -28.93
CA SER A 16 8.73 -29.56 -28.24
C SER A 16 7.79 -29.09 -27.15
N TYR A 17 6.56 -29.58 -27.16
CA TYR A 17 5.55 -29.27 -26.14
C TYR A 17 4.98 -30.58 -25.63
N GLN A 18 5.09 -30.81 -24.32
CA GLN A 18 4.66 -32.05 -23.65
C GLN A 18 5.22 -33.33 -24.32
N GLY A 19 6.48 -33.26 -24.79
CA GLY A 19 7.16 -34.39 -25.42
C GLY A 19 6.80 -34.65 -26.89
N GLN A 20 5.91 -33.85 -27.48
CA GLN A 20 5.57 -33.93 -28.91
C GLN A 20 6.22 -32.79 -29.69
N GLU A 21 6.72 -33.08 -30.89
CA GLU A 21 7.24 -32.05 -31.79
C GLU A 21 6.11 -31.33 -32.52
N ALA A 22 6.16 -29.99 -32.51
CA ALA A 22 5.19 -29.14 -33.18
C ALA A 22 5.88 -27.90 -33.77
N PHE A 23 5.12 -27.09 -34.50
CA PHE A 23 5.60 -25.83 -35.06
C PHE A 23 4.77 -24.66 -34.54
N LEU A 24 5.45 -23.63 -34.06
CA LEU A 24 4.85 -22.41 -33.56
C LEU A 24 5.15 -21.25 -34.51
N LEU A 25 4.14 -20.46 -34.84
CA LEU A 25 4.29 -19.38 -35.78
C LEU A 25 5.21 -18.28 -35.21
N GLY A 26 6.21 -17.87 -35.99
CA GLY A 26 7.29 -17.03 -35.50
C GLY A 26 6.85 -15.67 -34.99
N LYS A 27 5.78 -15.10 -35.55
CA LYS A 27 5.26 -13.79 -35.11
C LYS A 27 4.56 -13.81 -33.75
N VAL A 28 4.15 -15.00 -33.27
CA VAL A 28 3.49 -15.14 -31.96
C VAL A 28 4.45 -15.65 -30.89
N ALA A 29 5.73 -15.81 -31.24
CA ALA A 29 6.74 -16.33 -30.37
C ALA A 29 7.91 -15.35 -30.28
N ARG A 30 8.31 -15.01 -29.06
CA ARG A 30 9.57 -14.31 -28.81
C ARG A 30 10.58 -15.32 -28.32
N GLN A 31 11.70 -15.43 -29.02
CA GLN A 31 12.82 -16.23 -28.53
C GLN A 31 13.52 -15.46 -27.41
N MET A 32 13.59 -16.08 -26.24
CA MET A 32 14.33 -15.54 -25.10
C MET A 32 15.82 -15.75 -25.31
N SER A 33 16.62 -14.78 -24.87
CA SER A 33 18.05 -14.97 -24.68
C SER A 33 18.32 -15.98 -23.55
N ALA A 34 19.55 -16.52 -23.51
CA ALA A 34 19.93 -17.45 -22.46
C ALA A 34 19.79 -16.84 -21.05
N GLN A 35 20.10 -15.54 -20.91
CA GLN A 35 19.95 -14.84 -19.63
C GLN A 35 18.48 -14.69 -19.23
N GLU A 36 17.61 -14.26 -20.15
CA GLU A 36 16.18 -14.14 -19.86
C GLU A 36 15.55 -15.48 -19.46
N TYR A 37 16.03 -16.59 -20.04
CA TYR A 37 15.55 -17.93 -19.71
C TYR A 37 15.96 -18.34 -18.28
N GLN A 38 17.18 -18.00 -17.84
CA GLN A 38 17.60 -18.24 -16.46
C GLN A 38 16.78 -17.39 -15.48
N ASP A 39 16.58 -16.10 -15.77
CA ASP A 39 15.79 -15.19 -14.93
C ASP A 39 14.32 -15.64 -14.78
N TYR A 40 13.78 -16.39 -15.74
CA TYR A 40 12.43 -16.97 -15.68
C TYR A 40 12.34 -18.18 -14.76
N LEU A 41 13.34 -19.06 -14.77
CA LEU A 41 13.37 -20.24 -13.90
C LEU A 41 13.49 -19.84 -12.42
N ASP A 42 14.24 -18.78 -12.13
CA ASP A 42 14.44 -18.26 -10.77
C ASP A 42 13.15 -17.67 -10.14
N LYS A 43 12.13 -17.35 -10.95
CA LYS A 43 10.84 -16.79 -10.49
C LYS A 43 9.76 -17.82 -10.15
N GLN A 44 10.00 -19.12 -10.37
CA GLN A 44 8.95 -20.16 -10.27
C GLN A 44 8.88 -20.94 -8.95
N SER A 45 9.49 -20.49 -7.85
CA SER A 45 9.20 -21.12 -6.54
C SER A 45 7.79 -20.73 -6.06
N PRO A 46 6.83 -21.67 -5.87
CA PRO A 46 5.45 -21.34 -5.55
C PRO A 46 5.27 -21.00 -4.06
N SER A 47 4.52 -19.93 -3.79
CA SER A 47 3.99 -19.62 -2.46
C SER A 47 2.77 -20.50 -2.15
N PRO A 48 2.64 -21.07 -0.94
CA PRO A 48 1.47 -21.89 -0.57
C PRO A 48 0.17 -21.07 -0.60
N THR A 49 -0.92 -21.72 -1.05
CA THR A 49 -2.27 -21.15 -1.09
C THR A 49 -2.75 -20.83 0.34
N PRO A 50 -3.23 -19.60 0.62
CA PRO A 50 -3.76 -19.27 1.95
C PRO A 50 -5.00 -20.11 2.28
N ALA A 51 -5.03 -20.66 3.50
CA ALA A 51 -6.20 -21.34 4.04
C ALA A 51 -7.38 -20.35 4.16
N PRO A 52 -8.64 -20.79 3.96
CA PRO A 52 -9.80 -19.92 4.12
C PRO A 52 -9.88 -19.38 5.55
N THR A 53 -10.09 -18.07 5.68
CA THR A 53 -10.29 -17.42 6.97
C THR A 53 -11.57 -17.96 7.63
N PRO A 54 -11.54 -18.44 8.88
CA PRO A 54 -12.73 -18.87 9.60
C PRO A 54 -13.74 -17.72 9.72
N THR A 55 -15.03 -17.99 9.53
CA THR A 55 -16.10 -17.02 9.76
C THR A 55 -16.11 -16.60 11.24
N PRO A 56 -16.09 -15.29 11.56
CA PRO A 56 -16.17 -14.82 12.95
C PRO A 56 -17.47 -15.28 13.65
N PRO A 57 -17.41 -15.61 14.95
CA PRO A 57 -18.60 -15.89 15.75
C PRO A 57 -19.57 -14.69 15.78
N PRO A 58 -20.91 -14.92 15.81
CA PRO A 58 -21.90 -13.83 15.86
C PRO A 58 -21.70 -12.85 17.04
N GLU A 59 -21.24 -13.34 18.19
CA GLU A 59 -20.97 -12.54 19.38
C GLU A 59 -19.80 -11.57 19.22
N ASP A 60 -18.91 -11.80 18.25
CA ASP A 60 -17.78 -10.93 17.94
C ASP A 60 -18.14 -9.84 16.92
N MET A 61 -19.34 -9.90 16.34
CA MET A 61 -19.83 -8.91 15.39
C MET A 61 -20.29 -7.63 16.12
N SER A 62 -20.04 -6.48 15.49
CA SER A 62 -20.50 -5.16 15.94
C SER A 62 -21.82 -4.77 15.26
N GLN A 63 -22.42 -3.66 15.70
CA GLN A 63 -23.52 -3.01 14.97
C GLN A 63 -23.01 -2.00 13.94
N THR A 64 -21.71 -2.01 13.64
CA THR A 64 -21.12 -1.15 12.64
C THR A 64 -20.80 -1.99 11.40
N ALA A 65 -21.21 -1.49 10.25
CA ALA A 65 -20.83 -2.01 8.96
C ALA A 65 -20.12 -0.93 8.16
N ILE A 66 -19.40 -1.35 7.14
CA ILE A 66 -18.89 -0.45 6.10
C ILE A 66 -19.43 -0.88 4.75
N THR A 67 -19.69 0.07 3.85
CA THR A 67 -20.08 -0.27 2.48
C THR A 67 -18.94 -0.99 1.74
N THR A 68 -19.25 -2.02 0.97
CA THR A 68 -18.24 -2.77 0.18
C THR A 68 -18.09 -2.23 -1.23
N MET A 69 -18.98 -1.34 -1.68
CA MET A 69 -18.96 -0.72 -3.00
C MET A 69 -19.00 0.81 -2.92
N SER A 70 -18.54 1.46 -4.00
CA SER A 70 -18.56 2.92 -4.18
C SER A 70 -19.93 3.49 -4.53
N SER A 71 -20.95 2.66 -4.77
CA SER A 71 -22.33 3.08 -4.96
C SER A 71 -23.27 2.10 -4.26
N VAL A 72 -23.90 2.56 -3.17
CA VAL A 72 -24.82 1.75 -2.37
C VAL A 72 -26.13 2.53 -2.14
N ILE A 73 -27.25 1.95 -2.55
CA ILE A 73 -28.58 2.58 -2.44
C ILE A 73 -29.19 2.27 -1.07
N ILE A 74 -29.59 3.32 -0.35
CA ILE A 74 -30.45 3.21 0.83
C ILE A 74 -31.91 3.23 0.35
N ARG A 75 -32.68 2.20 0.69
CA ARG A 75 -34.07 2.04 0.27
C ARG A 75 -35.06 2.22 1.41
N SER A 76 -36.30 2.56 1.07
CA SER A 76 -37.37 2.76 2.05
C SER A 76 -37.85 1.46 2.71
N ALA A 77 -37.61 0.31 2.07
CA ALA A 77 -37.96 -1.03 2.51
C ALA A 77 -36.99 -2.04 1.88
N PRO A 78 -36.95 -3.30 2.35
CA PRO A 78 -36.22 -4.37 1.68
C PRO A 78 -36.68 -4.57 0.23
N GLY A 79 -35.72 -4.70 -0.69
CA GLY A 79 -35.96 -5.12 -2.07
C GLY A 79 -35.53 -4.10 -3.14
N SER A 80 -35.03 -4.61 -4.27
CA SER A 80 -34.44 -3.79 -5.35
C SER A 80 -35.43 -2.88 -6.08
N ASN A 81 -36.74 -3.07 -5.89
CA ASN A 81 -37.80 -2.23 -6.45
C ASN A 81 -38.32 -1.17 -5.46
N SER A 82 -37.88 -1.20 -4.19
CA SER A 82 -38.34 -0.24 -3.18
C SER A 82 -37.78 1.16 -3.45
N ARG A 83 -38.55 2.18 -3.06
CA ARG A 83 -38.21 3.60 -3.28
C ARG A 83 -36.81 3.90 -2.74
N ASN A 84 -36.00 4.55 -3.57
CA ASN A 84 -34.68 5.02 -3.18
C ASN A 84 -34.84 6.20 -2.22
N LEU A 85 -34.16 6.13 -1.08
CA LEU A 85 -34.07 7.23 -0.12
C LEU A 85 -32.80 8.06 -0.35
N ALA A 86 -31.68 7.38 -0.61
CA ALA A 86 -30.39 8.02 -0.88
C ALA A 86 -29.40 7.05 -1.53
N ILE A 87 -28.26 7.58 -1.99
CA ILE A 87 -27.14 6.81 -2.53
C ILE A 87 -25.87 7.22 -1.78
N ILE A 88 -25.09 6.23 -1.34
CA ILE A 88 -23.77 6.38 -0.74
C ILE A 88 -22.73 6.22 -1.85
N TYR A 89 -21.92 7.26 -2.09
CA TYR A 89 -20.97 7.30 -3.21
C TYR A 89 -19.51 6.97 -2.82
N ARG A 90 -19.30 6.34 -1.66
CA ARG A 90 -17.96 6.03 -1.16
C ARG A 90 -17.93 4.63 -0.57
N GLN A 91 -17.02 3.81 -1.06
CA GLN A 91 -16.72 2.51 -0.47
C GLN A 91 -16.12 2.69 0.92
N GLY A 92 -16.48 1.80 1.83
CA GLY A 92 -16.11 1.81 3.22
C GLY A 92 -16.70 2.98 3.99
N THR A 93 -17.87 3.48 3.57
CA THR A 93 -18.68 4.42 4.36
C THR A 93 -19.23 3.67 5.56
N VAL A 94 -19.10 4.27 6.74
CA VAL A 94 -19.61 3.71 8.00
C VAL A 94 -21.13 3.75 8.01
N VAL A 95 -21.73 2.63 8.36
CA VAL A 95 -23.18 2.40 8.40
C VAL A 95 -23.50 1.77 9.75
N ALA A 96 -24.43 2.36 10.50
CA ALA A 96 -24.91 1.76 11.74
C ALA A 96 -26.06 0.80 11.43
N LEU A 97 -25.93 -0.46 11.81
CA LEU A 97 -27.01 -1.45 11.73
C LEU A 97 -28.05 -1.17 12.81
N ARG A 98 -29.32 -1.38 12.47
CA ARG A 98 -30.46 -1.16 13.38
C ARG A 98 -31.04 -2.45 13.97
N GLY A 99 -30.44 -3.60 13.66
CA GLY A 99 -30.82 -4.92 14.16
C GLY A 99 -31.92 -5.61 13.34
N GLU A 100 -32.79 -4.87 12.64
CA GLU A 100 -33.81 -5.47 11.78
C GLU A 100 -33.20 -6.01 10.47
N THR A 101 -33.63 -7.20 10.06
CA THR A 101 -33.24 -7.85 8.80
C THR A 101 -34.46 -8.25 7.99
N GLY A 102 -34.43 -8.01 6.68
CA GLY A 102 -35.46 -8.42 5.73
C GLY A 102 -34.90 -9.39 4.69
N LYS A 103 -35.76 -10.20 4.08
CA LYS A 103 -35.40 -11.07 2.95
C LYS A 103 -36.33 -10.82 1.77
N VAL A 104 -35.76 -10.69 0.57
CA VAL A 104 -36.49 -10.58 -0.69
C VAL A 104 -35.83 -11.52 -1.69
N GLY A 105 -36.52 -12.61 -2.04
CA GLY A 105 -35.89 -13.72 -2.77
C GLY A 105 -34.72 -14.31 -1.98
N THR A 106 -33.52 -14.34 -2.57
CA THR A 106 -32.28 -14.79 -1.93
C THR A 106 -31.49 -13.65 -1.28
N GLU A 107 -31.90 -12.40 -1.48
CA GLU A 107 -31.20 -11.23 -0.99
C GLU A 107 -31.57 -10.96 0.48
N THR A 108 -30.54 -10.80 1.32
CA THR A 108 -30.71 -10.30 2.69
C THR A 108 -30.57 -8.78 2.69
N TRP A 109 -31.39 -8.11 3.48
CA TRP A 109 -31.42 -6.65 3.62
C TRP A 109 -31.28 -6.28 5.10
N TYR A 110 -30.45 -5.32 5.41
CA TYR A 110 -30.25 -4.80 6.76
C TYR A 110 -30.92 -3.44 6.90
N ALA A 111 -31.65 -3.22 7.99
CA ALA A 111 -32.05 -1.89 8.39
C ALA A 111 -30.82 -1.14 8.92
N VAL A 112 -30.64 0.08 8.46
CA VAL A 112 -29.43 0.86 8.70
C VAL A 112 -29.74 2.32 8.99
N ARG A 113 -28.78 2.99 9.62
CA ARG A 113 -28.65 4.44 9.66
C ARG A 113 -27.32 4.84 9.03
N ALA A 114 -27.39 5.61 7.96
CA ALA A 114 -26.21 6.15 7.28
C ALA A 114 -26.49 7.60 6.87
N SER A 115 -25.52 8.50 7.11
CA SER A 115 -25.63 9.93 6.78
C SER A 115 -26.94 10.58 7.30
N GLY A 116 -27.41 10.18 8.48
CA GLY A 116 -28.64 10.69 9.09
C GLY A 116 -29.95 10.06 8.58
N ILE A 117 -29.90 9.22 7.56
CA ILE A 117 -31.07 8.58 6.93
C ILE A 117 -31.25 7.17 7.49
N ASN A 118 -32.48 6.84 7.86
CA ASN A 118 -32.86 5.46 8.20
C ASN A 118 -33.45 4.78 6.95
N GLY A 119 -33.02 3.56 6.66
CA GLY A 119 -33.51 2.80 5.53
C GLY A 119 -32.90 1.41 5.46
N TRP A 120 -32.88 0.81 4.28
CA TRP A 120 -32.45 -0.57 4.07
C TRP A 120 -31.36 -0.65 3.01
N ILE A 121 -30.33 -1.45 3.29
CA ILE A 121 -29.23 -1.75 2.36
C ILE A 121 -29.14 -3.27 2.18
N ARG A 122 -28.84 -3.72 0.96
CA ARG A 122 -28.61 -5.14 0.65
C ARG A 122 -27.32 -5.65 1.29
N GLY A 123 -27.34 -6.84 1.87
CA GLY A 123 -26.29 -7.34 2.74
C GLY A 123 -24.93 -7.57 2.09
N ASP A 124 -24.90 -7.99 0.83
CA ASP A 124 -23.68 -8.14 0.03
C ASP A 124 -22.96 -6.81 -0.25
N LEU A 125 -23.66 -5.68 -0.07
CA LEU A 125 -23.12 -4.33 -0.19
C LEU A 125 -22.52 -3.82 1.14
N LEU A 126 -22.55 -4.64 2.19
CA LEU A 126 -22.05 -4.31 3.52
C LEU A 126 -21.04 -5.35 4.00
N ARG A 127 -19.97 -4.87 4.64
CA ARG A 127 -19.12 -5.66 5.51
C ARG A 127 -19.46 -5.29 6.94
N VAL A 128 -20.17 -6.17 7.64
CA VAL A 128 -20.39 -6.00 9.08
C VAL A 128 -19.04 -6.19 9.77
N LEU A 129 -18.63 -5.23 10.58
CA LEU A 129 -17.35 -5.26 11.28
C LEU A 129 -17.49 -6.13 12.53
N THR A 130 -16.43 -6.84 12.88
CA THR A 130 -16.22 -7.34 14.25
C THR A 130 -16.06 -6.17 15.22
N LYS A 131 -16.24 -6.42 16.52
CA LYS A 131 -15.99 -5.45 17.59
C LYS A 131 -14.57 -4.91 17.57
N LEU A 132 -13.60 -5.76 17.23
CA LEU A 132 -12.20 -5.34 17.11
C LEU A 132 -11.97 -4.45 15.89
N GLU A 133 -12.54 -4.78 14.74
CA GLU A 133 -12.46 -3.93 13.54
C GLU A 133 -13.20 -2.60 13.73
N GLU A 134 -14.33 -2.59 14.45
CA GLU A 134 -15.00 -1.36 14.86
C GLU A 134 -14.10 -0.52 15.78
N GLN A 135 -13.38 -1.15 16.71
CA GLN A 135 -12.40 -0.45 17.56
C GLN A 135 -11.24 0.13 16.73
N MET A 136 -10.67 -0.65 15.80
CA MET A 136 -9.63 -0.16 14.89
C MET A 136 -10.13 0.99 14.01
N LEU A 137 -11.39 0.92 13.54
CA LEU A 137 -12.03 2.01 12.82
C LEU A 137 -12.18 3.27 13.70
N ARG A 138 -12.55 3.12 14.99
CA ARG A 138 -12.65 4.25 15.92
C ARG A 138 -11.30 4.90 16.20
N ASP A 139 -10.27 4.09 16.40
CA ASP A 139 -8.95 4.55 16.82
C ASP A 139 -8.11 5.05 15.64
N THR A 140 -8.36 4.52 14.44
CA THR A 140 -7.50 4.75 13.27
C THR A 140 -8.17 5.27 12.02
N GLY A 141 -9.50 5.22 11.96
CA GLY A 141 -10.25 5.47 10.74
C GLY A 141 -10.15 4.33 9.71
N ASP A 142 -9.42 3.26 10.03
CA ASP A 142 -9.26 2.07 9.20
C ASP A 142 -9.54 0.79 10.03
N PRO A 143 -10.64 0.07 9.74
CA PRO A 143 -10.95 -1.19 10.41
C PRO A 143 -9.91 -2.29 10.15
N ASP A 144 -9.10 -2.14 9.10
CA ASP A 144 -8.11 -3.12 8.67
C ASP A 144 -6.67 -2.74 9.12
N ALA A 145 -6.53 -1.70 9.95
CA ALA A 145 -5.24 -1.29 10.49
C ALA A 145 -4.54 -2.43 11.28
N PRO A 146 -3.19 -2.51 11.24
CA PRO A 146 -2.44 -3.49 12.01
C PRO A 146 -2.72 -3.38 13.50
N LYS A 147 -2.97 -4.52 14.14
CA LYS A 147 -3.35 -4.59 15.56
C LYS A 147 -2.12 -4.35 16.45
N PRO A 148 -2.22 -3.58 17.54
CA PRO A 148 -1.14 -3.47 18.51
C PRO A 148 -0.96 -4.80 19.25
N ALA A 149 0.28 -5.12 19.62
CA ALA A 149 0.58 -6.28 20.45
C ALA A 149 1.77 -6.03 21.38
N SER A 150 1.77 -6.70 22.52
CA SER A 150 2.90 -6.75 23.45
C SER A 150 3.49 -8.14 23.46
N TYR A 151 4.81 -8.23 23.31
CA TYR A 151 5.54 -9.49 23.26
C TYR A 151 6.72 -9.47 24.21
N ARG A 152 6.81 -10.47 25.09
CA ARG A 152 8.07 -10.76 25.76
C ARG A 152 9.01 -11.45 24.77
N THR A 153 10.31 -11.20 24.93
CA THR A 153 11.35 -11.85 24.12
C THR A 153 11.37 -13.35 24.37
N LEU A 154 11.29 -14.16 23.30
CA LEU A 154 11.39 -15.62 23.37
C LEU A 154 12.74 -16.07 22.78
N SER A 155 13.44 -16.92 23.52
CA SER A 155 14.79 -17.41 23.19
C SER A 155 14.98 -18.82 23.76
N LEU A 156 16.11 -19.46 23.41
CA LEU A 156 16.45 -20.82 23.83
C LEU A 156 16.21 -21.06 25.33
N GLY A 157 15.52 -22.17 25.66
CA GLY A 157 15.21 -22.59 27.02
C GLY A 157 13.92 -21.99 27.60
N ILE A 158 13.33 -20.96 26.97
CA ILE A 158 12.05 -20.41 27.40
C ILE A 158 10.92 -21.41 27.09
N THR A 159 9.99 -21.56 28.02
CA THR A 159 8.76 -22.35 27.84
C THR A 159 7.52 -21.47 27.98
N GLY A 160 6.37 -21.97 27.51
CA GLY A 160 5.08 -21.31 27.69
C GLY A 160 4.16 -21.38 26.47
N GLU A 161 2.93 -20.91 26.66
CA GLU A 161 1.90 -20.91 25.63
C GLU A 161 2.23 -20.00 24.44
N ASP A 162 2.95 -18.92 24.66
CA ASP A 162 3.46 -18.04 23.61
C ASP A 162 4.57 -18.69 22.77
N VAL A 163 5.36 -19.59 23.34
CA VAL A 163 6.28 -20.46 22.58
C VAL A 163 5.50 -21.46 21.74
N THR A 164 4.47 -22.09 22.30
CA THR A 164 3.56 -22.97 21.55
C THR A 164 2.93 -22.22 20.37
N ARG A 165 2.46 -20.99 20.59
CA ARG A 165 1.90 -20.11 19.57
C ARG A 165 2.93 -19.74 18.49
N LEU A 166 4.17 -19.46 18.87
CA LEU A 166 5.28 -19.18 17.96
C LEU A 166 5.57 -20.39 17.06
N GLN A 167 5.72 -21.57 17.67
CA GLN A 167 5.99 -22.81 16.95
C GLN A 167 4.86 -23.16 15.98
N ASN A 168 3.60 -23.08 16.42
CA ASN A 168 2.45 -23.30 15.56
C ASN A 168 2.41 -22.36 14.36
N GLU A 169 2.79 -21.08 14.54
CA GLU A 169 2.85 -20.12 13.44
C GLU A 169 4.01 -20.41 12.49
N LEU A 170 5.17 -20.84 12.99
CA LEU A 170 6.30 -21.26 12.17
C LEU A 170 5.99 -22.57 11.40
N ILE A 171 5.26 -23.51 12.01
CA ILE A 171 4.75 -24.73 11.35
C ILE A 171 3.81 -24.36 10.20
N ARG A 172 2.84 -23.48 10.46
CA ARG A 172 1.90 -23.01 9.42
C ARG A 172 2.60 -22.38 8.22
N ARG A 173 3.76 -21.78 8.44
CA ARG A 173 4.59 -21.16 7.39
C ARG A 173 5.60 -22.11 6.75
N GLY A 174 5.62 -23.38 7.15
CA GLY A 174 6.56 -24.38 6.66
C GLY A 174 8.01 -24.16 7.12
N LEU A 175 8.23 -23.36 8.17
CA LEU A 175 9.55 -23.00 8.69
C LEU A 175 9.99 -23.85 9.89
N PHE A 176 9.05 -24.57 10.53
CA PHE A 176 9.33 -25.48 11.64
C PHE A 176 8.68 -26.83 11.35
N THR A 177 9.43 -27.91 11.54
CA THR A 177 8.98 -29.29 11.33
C THR A 177 8.77 -29.99 12.66
N GLY A 178 7.60 -30.60 12.86
CA GLY A 178 7.25 -31.31 14.09
C GLY A 178 6.04 -30.70 14.78
N SER A 179 5.85 -31.05 16.06
CA SER A 179 4.75 -30.57 16.90
C SER A 179 5.20 -29.37 17.74
N ALA A 180 4.28 -28.43 18.03
CA ALA A 180 4.56 -27.37 18.99
C ALA A 180 4.62 -27.97 20.41
N THR A 181 5.82 -27.99 20.99
CA THR A 181 6.11 -28.56 22.32
C THR A 181 5.92 -27.55 23.45
N GLY A 182 5.83 -26.25 23.12
CA GLY A 182 5.82 -25.17 24.10
C GLY A 182 7.17 -24.92 24.77
N THR A 183 8.23 -25.54 24.25
CA THR A 183 9.62 -25.34 24.69
C THR A 183 10.45 -24.78 23.54
N TYR A 184 11.10 -23.65 23.76
CA TYR A 184 11.93 -22.97 22.76
C TYR A 184 13.28 -23.68 22.71
N ASP A 185 13.38 -24.70 21.86
CA ASP A 185 14.57 -25.51 21.66
C ASP A 185 15.42 -25.03 20.47
N SER A 186 16.49 -25.77 20.15
CA SER A 186 17.37 -25.46 19.01
C SER A 186 16.62 -25.49 17.68
N GLY A 187 15.63 -26.37 17.53
CA GLY A 187 14.79 -26.42 16.34
C GLY A 187 13.97 -25.14 16.17
N THR A 188 13.39 -24.65 17.27
CA THR A 188 12.62 -23.39 17.29
C THR A 188 13.51 -22.21 16.96
N ALA A 189 14.74 -22.17 17.50
CA ALA A 189 15.72 -21.13 17.19
C ALA A 189 16.09 -21.11 15.69
N GLU A 190 16.33 -22.28 15.08
CA GLU A 190 16.63 -22.36 13.65
C GLU A 190 15.44 -21.96 12.77
N ALA A 191 14.21 -22.33 13.15
CA ALA A 191 13.01 -21.87 12.46
C ALA A 191 12.82 -20.35 12.57
N VAL A 192 13.11 -19.75 13.73
CA VAL A 192 13.09 -18.30 13.90
C VAL A 192 14.18 -17.63 13.07
N LYS A 193 15.40 -18.18 13.00
CA LYS A 193 16.43 -17.68 12.09
C LYS A 193 15.99 -17.77 10.64
N ALA A 194 15.37 -18.87 10.22
CA ALA A 194 14.83 -19.01 8.86
C ALA A 194 13.77 -17.94 8.58
N PHE A 195 12.85 -17.71 9.53
CA PHE A 195 11.87 -16.62 9.44
C PHE A 195 12.52 -15.24 9.36
N GLN A 196 13.50 -14.95 10.22
CA GLN A 196 14.24 -13.69 10.24
C GLN A 196 14.99 -13.45 8.92
N ARG A 197 15.66 -14.48 8.38
CA ARG A 197 16.31 -14.43 7.06
C ARG A 197 15.30 -14.11 5.96
N ALA A 198 14.17 -14.83 5.93
CA ALA A 198 13.12 -14.62 4.94
C ALA A 198 12.48 -13.22 5.03
N ASN A 199 12.46 -12.63 6.23
CA ASN A 199 11.80 -11.34 6.49
C ASN A 199 12.77 -10.16 6.68
N LYS A 200 14.07 -10.35 6.38
CA LYS A 200 15.11 -9.31 6.48
C LYS A 200 15.21 -8.68 7.87
N LEU A 201 15.07 -9.50 8.91
CA LEU A 201 15.28 -9.10 10.31
C LEU A 201 16.70 -9.48 10.76
N THR A 202 17.13 -8.99 11.93
CA THR A 202 18.33 -9.49 12.60
C THR A 202 18.21 -11.00 12.80
N VAL A 203 19.19 -11.76 12.30
CA VAL A 203 19.17 -13.23 12.31
C VAL A 203 19.90 -13.77 13.54
N ASP A 204 19.33 -13.55 14.71
CA ASP A 204 19.88 -13.97 16.00
C ASP A 204 19.21 -15.25 16.56
N GLY A 205 18.11 -15.70 15.96
CA GLY A 205 17.31 -16.80 16.48
C GLY A 205 16.58 -16.47 17.77
N ILE A 206 16.38 -15.18 18.04
CA ILE A 206 15.62 -14.66 19.17
C ILE A 206 14.32 -14.07 18.62
N ALA A 207 13.18 -14.59 19.09
CA ALA A 207 11.89 -13.99 18.78
C ALA A 207 11.65 -12.79 19.70
N GLY A 208 12.36 -11.68 19.46
CA GLY A 208 12.08 -10.38 20.04
C GLY A 208 10.85 -9.71 19.44
N SER A 209 10.52 -8.50 19.89
CA SER A 209 9.31 -7.76 19.47
C SER A 209 9.20 -7.65 17.94
N GLN A 210 10.24 -7.20 17.25
CA GLN A 210 10.23 -7.05 15.78
C GLN A 210 9.95 -8.37 15.04
N THR A 211 10.56 -9.48 15.51
CA THR A 211 10.33 -10.82 14.97
C THR A 211 8.87 -11.24 15.15
N GLN A 212 8.32 -11.07 16.34
CA GLN A 212 6.95 -11.48 16.64
C GLN A 212 5.92 -10.56 15.97
N HIS A 213 6.16 -9.24 15.88
CA HIS A 213 5.33 -8.31 15.10
C HIS A 213 5.24 -8.71 13.64
N LYS A 214 6.39 -9.00 13.03
CA LYS A 214 6.44 -9.44 11.64
C LYS A 214 5.77 -10.80 11.44
N LEU A 215 5.93 -11.71 12.40
CA LEU A 215 5.36 -13.05 12.35
C LEU A 215 3.82 -13.01 12.47
N TYR A 216 3.26 -12.15 13.31
CA TYR A 216 1.82 -12.08 13.57
C TYR A 216 1.09 -10.95 12.83
N GLY A 217 1.82 -10.11 12.08
CA GLY A 217 1.23 -8.96 11.38
C GLY A 217 0.72 -7.85 12.33
N THR A 218 1.42 -7.65 13.45
CA THR A 218 1.08 -6.67 14.49
C THR A 218 2.11 -5.55 14.56
N VAL A 219 1.80 -4.49 15.32
CA VAL A 219 2.70 -3.35 15.55
C VAL A 219 2.98 -3.18 17.06
N PRO A 220 4.13 -2.61 17.47
CA PRO A 220 4.42 -2.40 18.90
C PRO A 220 3.38 -1.52 19.58
N GLU A 221 3.09 -1.82 20.84
CA GLU A 221 2.40 -0.90 21.76
C GLU A 221 3.08 0.48 21.65
N ASP A 222 2.29 1.54 21.48
CA ASP A 222 2.71 2.94 21.25
C ASP A 222 3.27 3.34 19.88
N THR A 223 3.55 2.42 18.96
CA THR A 223 3.92 2.81 17.56
C THR A 223 2.75 3.34 16.75
N TYR A 224 1.55 3.16 17.29
CA TYR A 224 0.37 3.85 16.84
C TYR A 224 0.14 5.05 17.75
N THR A 225 0.59 6.23 17.34
CA THR A 225 0.05 7.49 17.88
C THR A 225 -1.18 7.84 17.03
N PRO A 226 -2.39 7.81 17.59
CA PRO A 226 -3.55 8.36 16.92
C PRO A 226 -3.28 9.86 16.69
N GLY A 227 -3.11 10.29 15.43
CA GLY A 227 -3.17 11.71 15.07
C GLY A 227 -2.22 12.31 14.01
N GLY A 228 -1.29 11.57 13.37
CA GLY A 228 -0.23 12.25 12.57
C GLY A 228 0.08 11.79 11.13
N GLY A 229 -0.26 10.58 10.69
CA GLY A 229 -0.18 10.18 9.27
C GLY A 229 1.21 9.96 8.62
N SER A 230 2.34 10.28 9.28
CA SER A 230 3.71 10.15 8.75
C SER A 230 4.27 8.72 8.72
N THR A 231 5.24 8.45 7.84
CA THR A 231 6.05 7.20 7.77
C THR A 231 7.53 7.39 8.08
N VAL A 232 7.99 8.63 8.18
CA VAL A 232 9.36 8.99 8.57
C VAL A 232 9.32 10.24 9.43
N THR A 233 10.24 10.35 10.39
CA THR A 233 10.43 11.60 11.15
C THR A 233 11.44 12.47 10.38
N PRO A 234 11.06 13.65 9.88
CA PRO A 234 11.98 14.50 9.13
C PRO A 234 12.94 15.25 10.05
N THR A 235 14.16 15.50 9.58
CA THR A 235 14.96 16.63 10.05
C THR A 235 14.75 17.78 9.06
N LEU A 236 14.51 19.00 9.56
CA LEU A 236 14.34 20.18 8.73
C LEU A 236 15.52 21.13 8.93
N TYR A 237 16.28 21.36 7.86
CA TYR A 237 17.34 22.35 7.80
C TYR A 237 16.77 23.71 7.35
N PRO A 238 17.52 24.83 7.44
CA PRO A 238 17.09 26.09 6.85
C PRO A 238 16.66 25.87 5.40
N VAL A 239 15.40 26.21 5.11
CA VAL A 239 14.76 25.89 3.83
C VAL A 239 15.29 26.83 2.76
N GLU A 240 15.78 26.26 1.66
CA GLU A 240 16.30 26.98 0.50
C GLU A 240 15.22 27.14 -0.57
N LEU A 241 15.15 28.33 -1.20
CA LEU A 241 14.37 28.55 -2.42
C LEU A 241 15.28 28.40 -3.64
N VAL A 242 15.13 27.29 -4.37
CA VAL A 242 16.03 26.94 -5.48
C VAL A 242 15.31 26.94 -6.83
N ASP A 243 15.95 27.56 -7.82
CA ASP A 243 15.49 27.58 -9.21
C ASP A 243 15.85 26.27 -9.93
N TRP A 244 14.92 25.73 -10.71
CA TRP A 244 15.10 24.47 -11.43
C TRP A 244 16.22 24.51 -12.49
N TYR A 245 16.38 25.64 -13.17
CA TYR A 245 17.33 25.81 -14.28
C TYR A 245 18.63 26.49 -13.85
N LYS A 246 18.54 27.43 -12.91
CA LYS A 246 19.69 28.22 -12.45
C LYS A 246 20.32 27.66 -11.18
N GLY A 247 19.58 26.87 -10.41
CA GLY A 247 20.06 26.23 -9.19
C GLY A 247 20.66 24.86 -9.45
N ASP A 248 21.09 24.21 -8.37
CA ASP A 248 21.77 22.91 -8.41
C ASP A 248 20.84 21.72 -8.20
N ILE A 249 19.56 21.95 -7.84
CA ILE A 249 18.65 20.90 -7.36
C ILE A 249 18.48 19.74 -8.35
N ASN A 250 18.46 20.02 -9.65
CA ASN A 250 18.31 19.00 -10.68
C ASN A 250 19.50 18.03 -10.71
N THR A 251 20.71 18.51 -10.43
CA THR A 251 21.91 17.66 -10.29
C THR A 251 22.11 17.15 -8.86
N PHE A 252 21.62 17.88 -7.85
CA PHE A 252 21.82 17.57 -6.43
C PHE A 252 20.98 16.39 -5.97
N TRP A 253 19.70 16.34 -6.36
CA TRP A 253 18.83 15.19 -6.15
C TRP A 253 18.96 14.23 -7.32
N GLY A 254 19.91 13.29 -7.27
CA GLY A 254 20.18 12.36 -8.37
C GLY A 254 19.02 11.39 -8.65
N ARG A 255 18.96 10.85 -9.87
CA ARG A 255 18.05 9.74 -10.20
C ARG A 255 18.42 8.50 -9.36
N GLY A 256 17.42 7.82 -8.83
CA GLY A 256 17.56 6.69 -7.90
C GLY A 256 17.70 7.11 -6.44
N GLU A 257 17.94 8.39 -6.14
CA GLU A 257 18.08 8.87 -4.77
C GLU A 257 16.74 9.14 -4.10
N THR A 258 16.70 8.90 -2.81
CA THR A 258 15.53 9.12 -1.96
C THR A 258 15.66 10.41 -1.16
N ALA A 259 14.59 11.19 -1.14
CA ALA A 259 14.42 12.32 -0.25
C ALA A 259 13.25 12.07 0.73
N VAL A 260 13.24 12.82 1.83
CA VAL A 260 12.07 12.94 2.69
C VAL A 260 11.22 14.11 2.19
N LEU A 261 9.96 13.83 1.87
CA LEU A 261 8.95 14.82 1.55
C LEU A 261 8.08 15.05 2.79
N THR A 262 7.93 16.30 3.20
CA THR A 262 7.01 16.71 4.28
C THR A 262 5.95 17.64 3.70
N ASP A 263 4.67 17.28 3.81
CA ASP A 263 3.57 18.16 3.46
C ASP A 263 3.38 19.23 4.53
N VAL A 264 3.49 20.50 4.11
CA VAL A 264 3.50 21.66 5.02
C VAL A 264 2.17 21.81 5.77
N ALA A 265 1.05 21.44 5.14
CA ALA A 265 -0.27 21.63 5.72
C ALA A 265 -0.63 20.56 6.76
N SER A 266 -0.31 19.30 6.47
CA SER A 266 -0.66 18.18 7.34
C SER A 266 0.47 17.81 8.32
N GLY A 267 1.71 18.21 8.06
CA GLY A 267 2.90 17.72 8.78
C GLY A 267 3.28 16.28 8.43
N ILE A 268 2.52 15.61 7.55
CA ILE A 268 2.78 14.23 7.15
C ILE A 268 4.08 14.17 6.35
N SER A 269 4.96 13.26 6.76
CA SER A 269 6.25 13.03 6.12
C SER A 269 6.35 11.62 5.56
N LEU A 270 6.83 11.51 4.32
CA LEU A 270 7.06 10.25 3.61
C LEU A 270 8.38 10.28 2.84
N ARG A 271 8.84 9.11 2.38
CA ARG A 271 10.03 9.00 1.51
C ARG A 271 9.61 8.93 0.05
N VAL A 272 10.30 9.69 -0.79
CA VAL A 272 10.10 9.71 -2.25
C VAL A 272 11.42 9.43 -2.95
N ARG A 273 11.44 8.45 -3.87
CA ARG A 273 12.57 8.17 -4.74
C ARG A 273 12.40 8.93 -6.05
N ARG A 274 13.43 9.61 -6.52
CA ARG A 274 13.44 10.20 -7.86
C ARG A 274 13.71 9.11 -8.89
N TRP A 275 12.87 9.00 -9.93
CA TRP A 275 13.12 8.06 -11.04
C TRP A 275 13.61 8.80 -12.29
N ALA A 276 12.96 9.90 -12.67
CA ALA A 276 13.29 10.69 -13.85
C ALA A 276 13.19 12.21 -13.57
N GLY A 277 12.93 13.00 -14.61
CA GLY A 277 12.79 14.45 -14.52
C GLY A 277 13.48 15.21 -15.66
N GLY A 278 12.70 15.99 -16.40
CA GLY A 278 13.18 16.98 -17.39
C GLY A 278 12.89 18.43 -16.94
N TYR A 279 11.62 18.73 -16.67
CA TYR A 279 11.17 20.06 -16.23
C TYR A 279 10.94 20.21 -14.72
N HIS A 280 10.92 19.08 -14.01
CA HIS A 280 10.74 18.92 -12.57
C HIS A 280 11.19 17.51 -12.18
N VAL A 281 11.11 17.14 -10.91
CA VAL A 281 11.38 15.77 -10.46
C VAL A 281 10.16 14.90 -10.69
N ASP A 282 10.36 13.81 -11.43
CA ASP A 282 9.44 12.69 -11.50
C ASP A 282 9.88 11.64 -10.46
N GLY A 283 9.02 11.35 -9.49
CA GLY A 283 9.35 10.45 -8.38
C GLY A 283 8.20 9.54 -7.99
N GLU A 284 8.48 8.66 -7.04
CA GLU A 284 7.54 7.65 -6.54
C GLU A 284 7.67 7.56 -5.02
N PRO A 285 6.58 7.36 -4.26
CA PRO A 285 6.69 6.96 -2.86
C PRO A 285 7.53 5.69 -2.75
N LEU A 286 8.45 5.66 -1.79
CA LEU A 286 9.45 4.59 -1.71
C LEU A 286 8.84 3.22 -1.37
N THR A 287 7.75 3.22 -0.62
CA THR A 287 7.08 2.01 -0.11
C THR A 287 5.56 2.19 -0.13
N SER A 288 4.81 1.09 0.01
CA SER A 288 3.34 1.15 0.16
C SER A 288 2.89 1.93 1.39
N ALA A 289 3.67 1.94 2.45
CA ALA A 289 3.41 2.80 3.61
C ALA A 289 3.56 4.29 3.25
N ASP A 290 4.61 4.64 2.49
CA ASP A 290 4.83 6.02 2.02
C ASP A 290 3.69 6.46 1.08
N THR A 291 3.19 5.56 0.24
CA THR A 291 1.98 5.77 -0.57
C THR A 291 0.73 5.97 0.27
N ALA A 292 0.55 5.21 1.34
CA ALA A 292 -0.55 5.42 2.27
C ALA A 292 -0.44 6.76 3.01
N ALA A 293 0.77 7.23 3.33
CA ALA A 293 0.99 8.59 3.83
C ALA A 293 0.63 9.66 2.78
N LEU A 294 0.99 9.44 1.51
CA LEU A 294 0.56 10.32 0.41
C LEU A 294 -0.97 10.34 0.24
N ALA A 295 -1.62 9.18 0.31
CA ALA A 295 -3.08 9.08 0.29
C ALA A 295 -3.72 9.87 1.45
N ARG A 296 -3.13 9.78 2.66
CA ARG A 296 -3.55 10.56 3.84
C ARG A 296 -3.37 12.07 3.64
N ILE A 297 -2.27 12.53 3.05
CA ILE A 297 -2.06 13.95 2.68
C ILE A 297 -3.21 14.49 1.83
N TYR A 298 -3.72 13.66 0.91
CA TYR A 298 -4.81 14.00 0.01
C TYR A 298 -6.21 13.65 0.56
N GLY A 299 -6.30 13.05 1.75
CA GLY A 299 -7.56 12.65 2.37
C GLY A 299 -8.29 11.50 1.64
N VAL A 300 -7.53 10.65 0.95
CA VAL A 300 -8.04 9.54 0.13
C VAL A 300 -7.54 8.18 0.64
N LYS A 301 -8.12 7.08 0.14
CA LYS A 301 -7.82 5.73 0.64
C LYS A 301 -6.63 5.09 -0.07
N THR A 302 -6.58 5.23 -1.39
CA THR A 302 -5.45 4.80 -2.22
C THR A 302 -4.83 6.01 -2.90
N ALA A 303 -3.61 5.90 -3.43
CA ALA A 303 -3.06 7.01 -4.21
C ALA A 303 -3.79 7.20 -5.55
N GLN A 304 -4.39 6.14 -6.11
CA GLN A 304 -5.14 6.21 -7.37
C GLN A 304 -6.41 7.06 -7.21
N ASP A 305 -7.02 7.07 -6.03
CA ASP A 305 -8.13 7.98 -5.71
C ASP A 305 -7.77 9.47 -5.97
N ILE A 306 -6.49 9.87 -5.87
CA ILE A 306 -6.06 11.26 -6.12
C ILE A 306 -6.36 11.64 -7.58
N LEU A 307 -6.07 10.73 -8.52
CA LEU A 307 -6.40 10.90 -9.93
C LEU A 307 -7.91 10.84 -10.15
N GLU A 308 -8.55 9.78 -9.66
CA GLU A 308 -9.96 9.49 -9.91
C GLU A 308 -10.90 10.57 -9.37
N ARG A 309 -10.48 11.28 -8.31
CA ARG A 309 -11.25 12.37 -7.68
C ARG A 309 -10.80 13.75 -8.13
N ASN A 310 -9.95 13.83 -9.16
CA ASN A 310 -9.43 15.08 -9.71
C ASN A 310 -8.76 15.99 -8.65
N LEU A 311 -8.06 15.40 -7.68
CA LEU A 311 -7.40 16.12 -6.60
C LEU A 311 -6.07 16.70 -7.06
N TYR A 312 -6.18 17.69 -7.93
CA TYR A 312 -5.05 18.30 -8.64
C TYR A 312 -4.41 19.45 -7.89
N GLN A 313 -4.77 19.69 -6.63
CA GLN A 313 -4.20 20.77 -5.85
C GLN A 313 -2.67 20.65 -5.75
N ARG A 314 -1.99 21.79 -5.95
CA ARG A 314 -0.55 21.89 -5.77
C ARG A 314 -0.28 22.08 -4.29
N ARG A 315 0.45 21.15 -3.70
CA ARG A 315 0.69 21.16 -2.25
C ARG A 315 2.03 21.79 -1.93
N PRO A 316 2.11 22.70 -0.95
CA PRO A 316 3.38 23.18 -0.44
C PRO A 316 4.08 22.06 0.33
N VAL A 317 5.31 21.73 -0.05
CA VAL A 317 6.09 20.66 0.60
C VAL A 317 7.51 21.10 0.86
N TRP A 318 8.15 20.49 1.87
CA TRP A 318 9.59 20.53 2.04
C TRP A 318 10.21 19.22 1.57
N ILE A 319 11.32 19.34 0.84
CA ILE A 319 12.14 18.21 0.42
C ILE A 319 13.45 18.27 1.20
N THR A 320 13.71 17.25 2.01
CA THR A 320 14.95 17.10 2.77
C THR A 320 15.78 15.94 2.22
N LEU A 321 17.02 16.23 1.83
CA LEU A 321 18.01 15.23 1.44
C LEU A 321 19.43 15.78 1.65
N LYS A 322 20.37 14.89 1.99
CA LYS A 322 21.81 15.21 2.10
C LYS A 322 22.11 16.45 2.94
N GLY A 323 21.39 16.64 4.05
CA GLY A 323 21.61 17.75 4.97
C GLY A 323 21.09 19.12 4.49
N ARG A 324 20.29 19.16 3.43
CA ARG A 324 19.63 20.38 2.94
C ARG A 324 18.12 20.18 2.85
N SER A 325 17.38 21.26 3.06
CA SER A 325 15.93 21.30 2.92
C SER A 325 15.54 22.36 1.90
N PHE A 326 14.58 22.05 1.03
CA PHE A 326 14.19 22.90 -0.09
C PHE A 326 12.69 23.14 -0.08
N ALA A 327 12.28 24.36 -0.41
CA ALA A 327 10.89 24.67 -0.69
C ALA A 327 10.50 24.12 -2.06
N ALA A 328 9.42 23.35 -2.11
CA ALA A 328 8.94 22.72 -3.33
C ALA A 328 7.41 22.67 -3.37
N SER A 329 6.89 22.19 -4.50
CA SER A 329 5.48 21.88 -4.66
C SER A 329 5.26 20.46 -5.14
N LEU A 330 4.35 19.74 -4.50
CA LEU A 330 3.93 18.40 -4.86
C LEU A 330 2.67 18.45 -5.76
N TYR A 331 2.70 17.66 -6.82
CA TYR A 331 1.54 17.16 -7.53
C TYR A 331 1.52 15.63 -7.40
N GLY A 332 0.74 15.13 -6.45
CA GLY A 332 0.73 13.74 -6.01
C GLY A 332 -0.17 12.79 -6.82
N VAL A 333 -0.78 13.27 -7.90
CA VAL A 333 -1.64 12.46 -8.78
C VAL A 333 -0.78 11.41 -9.47
N PRO A 334 -1.05 10.10 -9.31
CA PRO A 334 -0.36 9.07 -10.09
C PRO A 334 -0.62 9.27 -11.58
N HIS A 335 0.43 9.28 -12.38
CA HIS A 335 0.35 9.37 -13.84
C HIS A 335 1.52 8.66 -14.49
N ASN A 336 1.50 8.55 -15.83
CA ASN A 336 2.54 7.87 -16.60
C ASN A 336 2.63 6.34 -16.36
N TYR A 337 1.57 5.67 -15.89
CA TYR A 337 1.55 4.20 -15.80
C TYR A 337 1.42 3.54 -17.19
N PRO A 338 2.11 2.43 -17.46
CA PRO A 338 3.06 1.71 -16.57
C PRO A 338 4.49 2.27 -16.60
N ASP A 339 4.85 3.14 -17.55
CA ASP A 339 6.24 3.53 -17.79
C ASP A 339 6.92 4.28 -16.63
N GLY A 340 6.14 4.98 -15.81
CA GLY A 340 6.57 5.72 -14.62
C GLY A 340 6.39 4.95 -13.31
N ASP A 341 5.95 3.69 -13.35
CA ASP A 341 5.85 2.80 -12.19
C ASP A 341 7.12 1.94 -12.10
N THR A 342 8.13 2.44 -11.38
CA THR A 342 9.46 1.83 -11.32
C THR A 342 9.77 1.20 -9.97
N ILE A 343 8.89 1.35 -8.98
CA ILE A 343 8.96 0.68 -7.68
C ILE A 343 7.83 -0.35 -7.58
N PRO A 344 8.12 -1.66 -7.74
CA PRO A 344 7.08 -2.67 -7.58
C PRO A 344 6.57 -2.72 -6.14
N ASN A 345 5.26 -2.94 -5.98
CA ASN A 345 4.57 -3.15 -4.70
C ASN A 345 4.63 -1.94 -3.73
N ASN A 346 4.72 -0.72 -4.25
CA ASN A 346 4.52 0.50 -3.45
C ASN A 346 3.07 1.01 -3.48
N ASP A 347 2.13 0.30 -4.12
CA ASP A 347 0.72 0.70 -4.26
C ASP A 347 0.50 2.07 -4.97
N PHE A 348 1.51 2.57 -5.69
CA PHE A 348 1.46 3.84 -6.41
C PHE A 348 1.69 3.63 -7.91
N ASN A 349 0.60 3.47 -8.66
CA ASN A 349 0.63 3.23 -10.11
C ASN A 349 1.10 4.46 -10.91
N GLY A 350 2.41 4.57 -11.11
CA GLY A 350 3.04 5.61 -11.93
C GLY A 350 3.92 6.53 -11.10
N GLN A 351 4.00 7.81 -11.47
CA GLN A 351 4.85 8.80 -10.82
C GLN A 351 4.05 9.97 -10.23
N LEU A 352 4.65 10.66 -9.27
CA LEU A 352 4.27 11.99 -8.78
C LEU A 352 5.28 13.03 -9.25
N CYS A 353 4.87 14.30 -9.25
CA CYS A 353 5.75 15.41 -9.62
C CYS A 353 6.13 16.24 -8.39
N VAL A 354 7.43 16.57 -8.28
CA VAL A 354 7.93 17.57 -7.34
C VAL A 354 8.57 18.72 -8.11
N HIS A 355 7.96 19.90 -8.00
CA HIS A 355 8.34 21.13 -8.69
C HIS A 355 9.14 22.04 -7.77
N PHE A 356 10.18 22.66 -8.33
CA PHE A 356 10.97 23.71 -7.71
C PHE A 356 10.71 25.05 -8.43
N TYR A 357 11.34 26.13 -7.96
CA TYR A 357 11.08 27.47 -8.51
C TYR A 357 11.37 27.49 -10.02
N ASN A 358 10.47 28.05 -10.82
CA ASN A 358 10.51 28.04 -12.29
C ASN A 358 10.45 26.65 -12.97
N SER A 359 10.21 25.54 -12.26
CA SER A 359 9.88 24.26 -12.89
C SER A 359 8.68 24.39 -13.85
N ARG A 360 8.68 23.60 -14.93
CA ARG A 360 7.60 23.61 -15.94
C ARG A 360 6.77 22.33 -15.87
N VAL A 361 5.52 22.38 -16.32
CA VAL A 361 4.65 21.18 -16.42
C VAL A 361 4.83 20.47 -17.76
N HIS A 362 4.61 19.15 -17.78
CA HIS A 362 4.81 18.31 -18.98
C HIS A 362 3.92 18.68 -20.16
N THR A 363 2.65 19.03 -19.92
CA THR A 363 1.63 19.20 -20.98
C THR A 363 1.80 20.46 -21.82
N SER A 364 2.23 21.56 -21.20
CA SER A 364 2.36 22.86 -21.87
C SER A 364 3.81 23.35 -22.01
N GLY A 365 4.75 22.73 -21.29
CA GLY A 365 6.12 23.22 -21.20
C GLY A 365 6.21 24.62 -20.59
N ASN A 366 5.18 25.06 -19.85
CA ASN A 366 5.14 26.37 -19.21
C ASN A 366 5.31 26.27 -17.70
N VAL A 367 5.72 27.38 -17.09
CA VAL A 367 5.68 27.55 -15.63
C VAL A 367 4.22 27.67 -15.20
N ASP A 368 3.82 26.87 -14.22
CA ASP A 368 2.46 26.87 -13.67
C ASP A 368 2.38 27.77 -12.43
N ALA A 369 1.44 28.73 -12.44
CA ALA A 369 1.31 29.70 -11.37
C ALA A 369 0.89 29.08 -10.03
N ASN A 370 0.17 27.94 -10.02
CA ASN A 370 -0.24 27.28 -8.78
C ASN A 370 0.94 26.56 -8.11
N HIS A 371 1.81 25.94 -8.89
CA HIS A 371 3.08 25.42 -8.37
C HIS A 371 3.93 26.54 -7.76
N MET A 372 4.08 27.68 -8.45
CA MET A 372 4.86 28.81 -7.93
C MET A 372 4.30 29.34 -6.59
N LYS A 373 2.97 29.44 -6.46
CA LYS A 373 2.32 29.82 -5.20
C LYS A 373 2.57 28.80 -4.08
N ALA A 374 2.50 27.51 -4.39
CA ALA A 374 2.75 26.45 -3.40
C ALA A 374 4.23 26.43 -2.95
N ILE A 375 5.18 26.60 -3.88
CA ILE A 375 6.61 26.71 -3.55
C ILE A 375 6.86 27.93 -2.66
N GLN A 376 6.30 29.09 -3.02
CA GLN A 376 6.44 30.30 -2.22
C GLN A 376 5.85 30.12 -0.82
N ARG A 377 4.67 29.49 -0.70
CA ARG A 377 4.06 29.18 0.59
C ARG A 377 4.95 28.26 1.44
N ALA A 378 5.56 27.24 0.84
CA ALA A 378 6.48 26.35 1.55
C ALA A 378 7.72 27.09 2.05
N TYR A 379 8.25 28.05 1.30
CA TYR A 379 9.36 28.89 1.74
C TYR A 379 8.91 29.83 2.88
N ASP A 380 7.82 30.57 2.70
CA ASP A 380 7.38 31.62 3.62
C ASP A 380 7.08 31.13 5.03
N VAL A 381 6.57 29.89 5.16
CA VAL A 381 6.24 29.27 6.46
C VAL A 381 7.36 28.44 7.05
N ALA A 382 8.50 28.35 6.39
CA ALA A 382 9.63 27.61 6.92
C ALA A 382 10.08 28.22 8.25
N PRO A 383 10.27 27.40 9.32
CA PRO A 383 10.74 27.88 10.61
C PRO A 383 12.09 28.61 10.54
N SER A 384 12.92 28.22 9.56
CA SER A 384 14.19 28.85 9.22
C SER A 384 14.40 28.79 7.71
N ARG A 385 14.96 29.87 7.14
CA ARG A 385 15.13 30.06 5.69
C ARG A 385 16.58 30.43 5.37
N LYS A 386 17.04 30.05 4.19
CA LYS A 386 18.35 30.39 3.63
C LYS A 386 18.22 31.09 2.30
#